data_AF-A0A352GLT7-F1
#
_entry.id   AF-A0A352GLT7-F1
#
_cell.length_a   1.000
_cell.length_b   1.000
_cell.length_c   1.000
_cell.angle_alpha   90.00
_cell.angle_beta   90.00
_cell.angle_gamma   90.00
#
_symmetry.space_group_name_H-M   'P 1'
#
loop_
_entity.id
_entity.type
_entity.pdbx_description
1 polymer ?
#
loop_
_entity_poly.entity_id
_entity_poly.type
_entity_poly.pdbx_seq_one_letter_code
_entity_poly.pdbx_strand_id
1 'polypeptide(L)'
;QGTAEYIAKRMDALVSEAERGWTGTALPGGGFSIDRTLRGVSESHIIDGQVIRSSEARRLDGMAPALQARYARHGTLILKEKEHVITGPVSLVDAVMDAGKKGIGVQRYKG
;
A
#
# COMPACT_ATOMS: atom_id res chain seq x y z
N GLN A 1 -15.89 11.86 6.74
CA GLN A 1 -14.98 10.72 7.00
C GLN A 1 -13.58 11.29 7.01
N GLY A 2 -12.83 11.14 8.10
CA GLY A 2 -11.49 11.75 8.24
C GLY A 2 -10.43 11.01 7.42
N THR A 3 -9.38 11.70 6.98
CA THR A 3 -8.27 11.08 6.21
C THR A 3 -7.64 9.90 6.96
N ALA A 4 -7.45 10.01 8.28
CA ALA A 4 -6.90 8.94 9.10
C ALA A 4 -7.81 7.68 9.12
N GLU A 5 -9.12 7.87 9.26
CA GLU A 5 -10.10 6.77 9.19
C GLU A 5 -10.09 6.10 7.81
N TYR A 6 -9.96 6.89 6.75
CA TYR A 6 -9.87 6.37 5.39
C TYR A 6 -8.61 5.51 5.19
N ILE A 7 -7.46 5.95 5.71
CA ILE A 7 -6.20 5.19 5.64
C ILE A 7 -6.33 3.87 6.43
N ALA A 8 -6.89 3.91 7.65
CA ALA A 8 -7.10 2.72 8.45
C ALA A 8 -7.97 1.66 7.73
N LYS A 9 -9.08 2.09 7.11
CA LYS A 9 -9.92 1.20 6.28
C LYS A 9 -9.17 0.58 5.11
N ARG A 10 -8.26 1.33 4.49
CA ARG A 10 -7.42 0.80 3.41
C ARG A 10 -6.42 -0.22 3.94
N MET A 11 -5.85 -0.02 5.12
CA MET A 11 -4.95 -1.00 5.74
C MET A 11 -5.69 -2.29 6.10
N ASP A 12 -6.92 -2.20 6.63
CA ASP A 12 -7.78 -3.37 6.88
C ASP A 12 -8.10 -4.18 5.60
N ALA A 13 -8.19 -3.50 4.45
CA ALA A 13 -8.42 -4.15 3.16
C ALA A 13 -7.18 -4.89 2.62
N LEU A 14 -5.99 -4.60 3.14
CA LEU A 14 -4.72 -5.21 2.72
C LEU A 14 -4.32 -6.42 3.58
N VAL A 15 -5.01 -6.66 4.70
CA VAL A 15 -4.72 -7.76 5.63
C VAL A 15 -5.88 -8.76 5.68
N SER A 16 -5.62 -9.95 6.25
CA SER A 16 -6.67 -10.96 6.41
C SER A 16 -7.73 -10.50 7.43
N GLU A 17 -8.93 -11.09 7.38
CA GLU A 17 -10.03 -10.70 8.28
C GLU A 17 -9.67 -10.84 9.76
N ALA A 18 -8.89 -11.87 10.12
CA ALA A 18 -8.42 -12.11 11.48
C ALA A 18 -7.37 -11.08 11.96
N GLU A 19 -6.80 -10.30 11.04
CA GLU A 19 -5.76 -9.31 11.30
C GLU A 19 -6.28 -7.88 11.17
N ARG A 20 -7.57 -7.68 10.86
CA ARG A 20 -8.17 -6.35 10.81
C ARG A 20 -8.25 -5.71 12.21
N GLY A 21 -8.55 -4.41 12.23
CA GLY A 21 -8.70 -3.64 13.47
C GLY A 21 -7.81 -2.40 13.50
N TRP A 22 -7.40 -1.89 12.34
CA TRP A 22 -6.69 -0.62 12.26
C TRP A 22 -7.63 0.54 12.62
N THR A 23 -7.12 1.45 13.43
CA THR A 23 -7.81 2.68 13.83
C THR A 23 -6.94 3.87 13.49
N GLY A 24 -7.54 4.93 12.94
CA GLY A 24 -6.82 6.12 12.51
C GLY A 24 -7.21 7.33 13.33
N THR A 25 -6.23 8.03 13.90
CA THR A 25 -6.44 9.25 14.69
C THR A 25 -5.70 10.42 14.05
N ALA A 26 -6.37 11.57 13.93
CA ALA A 26 -5.70 12.81 13.52
C ALA A 26 -4.93 13.41 14.69
N LEU A 27 -3.67 13.80 14.46
CA LEU A 27 -2.79 14.35 15.48
C LEU A 27 -2.76 15.89 15.43
N PRO A 28 -2.49 16.56 16.57
CA PRO A 28 -2.17 17.98 16.57
C PRO A 28 -1.01 18.29 15.61
N GLY A 29 -1.09 19.39 14.87
CA GLY A 29 -0.06 19.77 13.89
C GLY A 29 -0.24 19.20 12.48
N GLY A 30 -1.35 18.48 12.24
CA GLY A 30 -1.78 18.03 10.91
C GLY A 30 -1.23 16.67 10.48
N GLY A 31 -0.70 15.90 11.42
CA GLY A 31 -0.30 14.50 11.24
C GLY A 31 -1.42 13.50 11.51
N PHE A 32 -1.11 12.22 11.45
CA PHE A 32 -2.02 11.14 11.81
C PHE A 32 -1.26 9.93 12.40
N SER A 33 -1.92 9.21 13.30
CA SER A 33 -1.50 7.89 13.76
C SER A 33 -2.47 6.82 13.23
N ILE A 34 -1.92 5.66 12.87
CA ILE A 34 -2.69 4.47 12.56
C ILE A 34 -2.21 3.35 13.46
N ASP A 35 -3.13 2.87 14.28
CA ASP A 35 -2.84 2.00 15.42
C ASP A 35 -3.70 0.73 15.34
N ARG A 36 -3.13 -0.42 15.68
CA ARG A 36 -3.84 -1.70 15.82
C ARG A 36 -3.31 -2.44 17.03
N THR A 37 -4.16 -3.21 17.70
CA THR A 37 -3.72 -4.20 18.68
C THR A 37 -4.21 -5.58 18.26
N LEU A 38 -3.28 -6.50 18.00
CA LEU A 38 -3.56 -7.86 17.57
C LEU A 38 -2.97 -8.84 18.59
N ARG A 39 -3.82 -9.65 19.22
CA ARG A 39 -3.42 -10.69 20.21
C ARG A 39 -2.51 -10.15 21.32
N GLY A 40 -2.81 -8.94 21.81
CA GLY A 40 -2.04 -8.28 22.88
C GLY A 40 -0.78 -7.55 22.41
N VAL A 41 -0.47 -7.57 21.11
CA VAL A 41 0.64 -6.81 20.51
C VAL A 41 0.09 -5.55 19.86
N SER A 42 0.57 -4.38 20.29
CA SER A 42 0.19 -3.10 19.69
C SER A 42 1.19 -2.67 18.63
N GLU A 43 0.66 -2.27 17.48
CA GLU A 43 1.38 -1.70 16.34
C GLU A 43 0.90 -0.28 16.13
N SER A 44 1.83 0.66 15.92
CA SER A 44 1.54 2.07 15.70
C SER A 44 2.40 2.62 14.56
N HIS A 45 1.75 3.31 13.63
CA HIS A 45 2.40 4.03 12.54
C HIS A 45 2.01 5.51 12.61
N ILE A 46 3.00 6.37 12.80
CA ILE A 46 2.78 7.82 12.92
C ILE A 46 3.37 8.51 11.70
N ILE A 47 2.56 9.37 11.07
CA ILE A 47 3.02 10.31 10.05
C ILE A 47 2.79 11.71 10.61
N ASP A 48 3.88 12.41 10.95
CA ASP A 48 3.79 13.75 11.50
C ASP A 48 3.46 14.80 10.43
N GLY A 49 3.08 16.00 10.89
CA GLY A 49 2.72 17.10 10.01
C GLY A 49 3.90 17.66 9.19
N GLN A 50 5.15 17.53 9.64
CA GLN A 50 6.32 17.96 8.88
C GLN A 50 6.54 17.04 7.67
N VAL A 51 6.40 15.73 7.85
CA VAL A 51 6.45 14.74 6.76
C VAL A 51 5.38 15.05 5.71
N ILE A 52 4.15 15.33 6.13
CA ILE A 52 3.06 15.67 5.20
C ILE A 52 3.35 16.95 4.40
N ARG A 53 4.05 17.93 5.00
CA ARG A 53 4.42 19.19 4.34
C ARG A 53 5.73 19.12 3.55
N SER A 54 6.43 17.98 3.57
CA SER A 54 7.70 17.81 2.88
C SER A 54 7.58 17.96 1.35
N SER A 55 8.71 18.21 0.69
CA SER A 55 8.81 18.19 -0.78
C SER A 55 8.40 16.84 -1.35
N GLU A 56 8.85 15.75 -0.73
CA GLU A 56 8.57 14.38 -1.12
C GLU A 56 7.08 14.07 -1.03
N ALA A 57 6.42 14.45 0.07
CA ALA A 57 4.98 14.27 0.22
C ALA A 57 4.19 15.04 -0.85
N ARG A 58 4.56 16.31 -1.13
CA ARG A 58 3.95 17.10 -2.20
C ARG A 58 4.19 16.50 -3.59
N ARG A 59 5.37 15.94 -3.83
CA ARG A 59 5.69 15.25 -5.08
C ARG A 59 4.85 13.98 -5.24
N LEU A 60 4.69 13.18 -4.18
CA LEU A 60 3.82 12.00 -4.19
C LEU A 60 2.35 12.38 -4.39
N ASP A 61 1.89 13.45 -3.75
CA ASP A 61 0.54 13.98 -3.93
C ASP A 61 0.30 14.43 -5.38
N GLY A 62 1.28 15.07 -6.02
CA GLY A 62 1.22 15.42 -7.45
C GLY A 62 1.07 14.20 -8.38
N MET A 63 1.52 13.01 -7.96
CA MET A 63 1.32 11.76 -8.71
C MET A 63 -0.05 11.12 -8.43
N ALA A 64 -0.71 11.47 -7.32
CA ALA A 64 -1.91 10.82 -6.85
C ALA A 64 -3.08 10.87 -7.85
N PRO A 65 -3.39 11.99 -8.54
CA PRO A 65 -4.50 12.03 -9.50
C PRO A 65 -4.33 11.01 -10.64
N ALA A 66 -3.13 10.93 -11.22
CA ALA A 66 -2.85 10.04 -12.33
C ALA A 66 -2.89 8.55 -11.92
N LEU A 67 -2.48 8.26 -10.68
CA LEU A 67 -2.54 6.92 -10.10
C LEU A 67 -3.97 6.55 -9.74
N GLN A 68 -4.72 7.42 -9.06
CA GLN A 68 -6.11 7.16 -8.68
C GLN A 68 -7.01 6.96 -9.90
N ALA A 69 -6.77 7.68 -11.00
CA ALA A 69 -7.52 7.46 -12.24
C ALA A 69 -7.51 6.01 -12.75
N ARG A 70 -6.48 5.21 -12.40
CA ARG A 70 -6.32 3.83 -12.85
C ARG A 70 -6.37 2.80 -11.73
N TYR A 71 -6.04 3.20 -10.50
CA TYR A 71 -5.82 2.30 -9.37
C TYR A 71 -6.67 2.67 -8.14
N ALA A 72 -7.67 3.55 -8.26
CA ALA A 72 -8.58 3.86 -7.16
C ALA A 72 -9.41 2.64 -6.72
N ARG A 73 -9.60 1.65 -7.60
CA ARG A 73 -10.28 0.38 -7.30
C ARG A 73 -9.37 -0.78 -7.67
N HIS A 74 -9.62 -1.91 -7.02
CA HIS A 74 -8.96 -3.16 -7.35
C HIS A 74 -9.24 -3.55 -8.79
N GLY A 75 -8.21 -3.98 -9.50
CA GLY A 75 -8.32 -4.57 -10.83
C GLY A 75 -7.89 -6.03 -10.81
N THR A 76 -8.14 -6.73 -11.91
CA THR A 76 -7.65 -8.10 -12.12
C THR A 76 -6.69 -8.10 -13.29
N LEU A 77 -5.48 -8.61 -13.06
CA LEU A 77 -4.52 -8.91 -14.11
C LEU A 77 -4.64 -10.40 -14.44
N ILE A 78 -4.92 -10.71 -15.70
CA ILE A 78 -4.96 -12.08 -16.21
C ILE A 78 -3.66 -12.35 -16.97
N LEU A 79 -2.86 -13.28 -16.47
CA LEU A 79 -1.62 -13.74 -17.11
C LEU A 79 -1.75 -15.23 -17.44
N LYS A 80 -1.91 -15.54 -18.74
CA LYS A 80 -2.23 -16.89 -19.21
C LYS A 80 -3.50 -17.40 -18.49
N GLU A 81 -3.37 -18.42 -17.65
CA GLU A 81 -4.45 -19.05 -16.87
C GLU A 81 -4.49 -18.59 -15.40
N LYS A 82 -3.66 -17.62 -15.00
CA LYS A 82 -3.61 -17.13 -13.61
C LYS A 82 -4.20 -15.74 -13.49
N GLU A 83 -5.08 -15.58 -12.50
CA GLU A 83 -5.64 -14.29 -12.09
C GLU A 83 -4.85 -13.72 -10.91
N HIS A 84 -4.53 -12.44 -10.99
CA HIS A 84 -3.85 -11.69 -9.95
C HIS A 84 -4.67 -10.46 -9.58
N VAL A 85 -5.04 -10.35 -8.30
CA VAL A 85 -5.70 -9.15 -7.78
C VAL A 85 -4.68 -8.01 -7.69
N ILE A 86 -4.98 -6.91 -8.35
CA ILE A 86 -4.15 -5.70 -8.37
C ILE A 86 -4.80 -4.66 -7.47
N THR A 87 -4.20 -4.42 -6.31
CA THR A 87 -4.66 -3.46 -5.29
C THR A 87 -4.11 -2.05 -5.51
N GLY A 88 -3.15 -1.91 -6.43
CA GLY A 88 -2.49 -0.65 -6.77
C GLY A 88 -1.32 -0.79 -7.74
N PRO A 89 -0.65 0.32 -8.09
CA PRO A 89 0.44 0.32 -9.06
C PRO A 89 1.62 -0.57 -8.64
N VAL A 90 1.96 -0.58 -7.34
CA VAL A 90 3.05 -1.43 -6.81
C VAL A 90 2.71 -2.91 -6.97
N SER A 91 1.49 -3.32 -6.59
CA SER A 91 1.06 -4.72 -6.76
C SER A 91 1.07 -5.18 -8.22
N LEU A 92 0.83 -4.27 -9.18
CA LEU A 92 0.94 -4.59 -10.61
C LEU A 92 2.39 -4.85 -10.99
N VAL A 93 3.31 -3.97 -10.57
CA VAL A 93 4.74 -4.15 -10.82
C VAL A 93 5.23 -5.46 -10.21
N ASP A 94 4.86 -5.75 -8.97
CA ASP A 94 5.23 -6.99 -8.29
C ASP A 94 4.70 -8.22 -9.04
N ALA A 95 3.43 -8.22 -9.44
CA ALA A 95 2.82 -9.31 -10.20
C ALA A 95 3.54 -9.56 -11.55
N VAL A 96 3.90 -8.49 -12.27
CA VAL A 96 4.65 -8.59 -13.53
C VAL A 96 6.06 -9.10 -13.31
N MET A 97 6.76 -8.58 -12.30
CA MET A 97 8.12 -9.01 -11.97
C MET A 97 8.16 -10.48 -11.56
N ASP A 98 7.21 -10.93 -10.75
CA ASP A 98 7.13 -12.32 -10.30
C ASP A 98 6.73 -13.27 -11.44
N ALA A 99 5.92 -12.81 -12.40
CA ALA A 99 5.66 -13.57 -13.61
C ALA A 99 6.92 -13.70 -14.49
N GLY A 100 7.72 -12.63 -14.61
CA GLY A 100 8.97 -12.62 -15.36
C GLY A 100 10.05 -13.52 -14.76
N LYS A 101 10.24 -13.50 -13.44
CA LYS A 101 11.24 -14.34 -12.74
C LYS A 101 11.04 -15.84 -12.97
N LYS A 102 9.78 -16.30 -13.10
CA LYS A 102 9.46 -17.73 -13.26
C LYS A 102 9.93 -18.34 -14.59
N GLY A 103 10.41 -17.54 -15.54
CA GLY A 103 10.91 -18.01 -16.84
C GLY A 103 12.41 -17.81 -17.08
N ILE A 104 13.15 -17.17 -16.16
CA ILE A 104 14.55 -16.77 -16.41
C ILE A 104 15.49 -17.52 -15.47
N GLY A 105 16.09 -18.61 -15.97
CA GLY A 105 17.27 -19.20 -15.36
C GLY A 105 18.47 -18.30 -15.65
N VAL A 106 18.75 -17.34 -14.77
CA VAL A 106 19.97 -16.50 -14.89
C VAL A 106 21.17 -17.34 -14.44
N GLN A 107 21.86 -17.96 -15.41
CA GLN A 107 23.10 -18.65 -15.12
C GLN A 107 24.25 -17.62 -15.13
N ARG A 108 24.65 -17.20 -13.93
CA ARG A 108 25.81 -16.32 -13.77
C ARG A 108 27.06 -17.14 -14.05
N TYR A 109 27.68 -16.94 -15.21
CA TYR A 109 28.99 -17.51 -15.49
C TYR A 109 29.98 -16.94 -14.48
N LYS A 110 30.52 -17.81 -13.64
CA LYS A 110 31.66 -17.47 -12.77
C LYS A 110 32.89 -17.65 -13.64
N GLY A 111 33.57 -16.54 -13.94
CA GLY A 111 34.93 -16.57 -14.48
C GLY A 111 35.90 -17.20 -13.49
#